data_AF-A0A9E2YSW2-F1
#
_entry.id   AF-A0A9E2YSW2-F1
#
_cell.length_a   1.000
_cell.length_b   1.000
_cell.length_c   1.000
_cell.angle_alpha   90.00
_cell.angle_beta   90.00
_cell.angle_gamma   90.00
#
_symmetry.space_group_name_H-M   'P 1'
#
loop_
_entity.id
_entity.type
_entity.pdbx_description
1 polymer ?
#
loop_
_entity_poly.entity_id
_entity_poly.type
_entity_poly.pdbx_seq_one_letter_code
_entity_poly.pdbx_strand_id
1 'polypeptide(L)'
;MEPKDAHHGHEHQAVPNEPTLRVKALESLLTEKGYVDPAALDAVIDTMEHKVGPRNGARVVARAWTDPEYKKRLLSDAPSAIA
;
A
#
# COMPACT_ATOMS: atom_id res chain seq x y z
N MET A 1 -11.78 -43.29 -24.52
CA MET A 1 -12.11 -42.31 -23.47
C MET A 1 -10.93 -41.36 -23.40
N GLU A 2 -11.01 -40.26 -24.13
CA GLU A 2 -9.98 -39.21 -24.08
C GLU A 2 -10.25 -38.28 -22.91
N PRO A 3 -9.23 -37.92 -22.11
CA PRO A 3 -9.10 -36.59 -21.56
C PRO A 3 -8.16 -35.78 -22.45
N LYS A 4 -8.68 -34.68 -22.97
CA LYS A 4 -7.95 -33.70 -23.76
C LYS A 4 -6.93 -33.00 -22.85
N ASP A 5 -5.65 -33.19 -23.13
CA ASP A 5 -4.59 -32.30 -22.65
C ASP A 5 -4.79 -30.92 -23.28
N ALA A 6 -5.57 -30.07 -22.60
CA ALA A 6 -5.67 -28.67 -22.95
C ALA A 6 -4.40 -27.96 -22.48
N HIS A 7 -3.45 -27.81 -23.39
CA HIS A 7 -2.31 -26.93 -23.27
C HIS A 7 -2.71 -25.58 -22.65
N HIS A 8 -2.14 -25.25 -21.48
CA HIS A 8 -2.22 -23.91 -20.91
C HIS A 8 -1.35 -22.96 -21.74
N GLY A 9 -1.90 -22.49 -22.87
CA GLY A 9 -1.36 -21.34 -23.60
C GLY A 9 -1.58 -20.08 -22.77
N HIS A 10 -0.64 -19.74 -21.90
CA HIS A 10 -0.54 -18.39 -21.36
C HIS A 10 -0.05 -17.47 -22.48
N GLU A 11 -0.93 -17.13 -23.41
CA GLU A 11 -0.67 -16.10 -24.39
C GLU A 11 -0.57 -14.75 -23.66
N HIS A 12 0.58 -14.09 -23.83
CA HIS A 12 0.88 -12.79 -23.26
C HIS A 12 -0.18 -11.76 -23.65
N GLN A 13 -1.07 -11.40 -22.72
CA GLN A 13 -1.93 -10.23 -22.93
C GLN A 13 -1.10 -8.96 -22.76
N ALA A 14 -0.68 -8.39 -23.90
CA ALA A 14 -0.13 -7.03 -24.02
C ALA A 14 -1.19 -5.94 -23.72
N VAL A 15 -2.43 -6.33 -23.41
CA VAL A 15 -3.53 -5.43 -23.06
C VAL A 15 -3.73 -5.46 -21.55
N PRO A 16 -3.78 -4.30 -20.86
CA PRO A 16 -4.08 -4.26 -19.45
C PRO A 16 -5.42 -4.94 -19.16
N ASN A 17 -5.48 -5.68 -18.05
CA ASN A 17 -6.74 -6.28 -17.61
C ASN A 17 -7.80 -5.20 -17.33
N GLU A 18 -9.06 -5.63 -17.33
CA GLU A 18 -10.21 -4.73 -17.21
C GLU A 18 -10.15 -3.80 -15.97
N PRO A 19 -9.74 -4.27 -14.77
CA PRO A 19 -9.50 -3.40 -13.62
C PRO A 19 -8.45 -2.31 -13.87
N THR A 20 -7.33 -2.65 -14.52
CA THR A 20 -6.28 -1.68 -14.83
C THR A 20 -6.79 -0.59 -15.78
N LEU A 21 -7.62 -0.97 -16.75
CA LEU A 21 -8.25 0.00 -17.66
C LEU A 21 -9.19 0.96 -16.91
N ARG A 22 -10.01 0.44 -15.98
CA ARG A 22 -10.87 1.28 -15.14
C ARG A 22 -10.07 2.26 -14.27
N VAL A 23 -8.98 1.81 -13.65
CA VAL A 23 -8.11 2.66 -12.82
C VAL A 23 -7.54 3.79 -13.65
N LYS A 24 -6.98 3.49 -14.83
CA LYS A 24 -6.44 4.52 -15.75
C LYS A 24 -7.51 5.51 -16.21
N ALA A 25 -8.72 5.02 -16.51
CA ALA A 25 -9.81 5.90 -16.92
C ALA A 25 -10.23 6.88 -15.80
N LEU A 26 -10.28 6.40 -14.55
CA LEU A 26 -10.58 7.23 -13.39
C LEU A 26 -9.46 8.24 -13.10
N GLU A 27 -8.21 7.80 -13.13
CA GLU A 27 -7.03 8.67 -12.94
C GLU A 27 -7.04 9.83 -13.95
N SER A 28 -7.20 9.53 -15.24
CA SER A 28 -7.29 10.53 -16.29
C SER A 28 -8.45 11.50 -16.05
N LEU A 29 -9.66 10.99 -15.79
CA LEU A 29 -10.86 11.81 -15.60
C LEU A 29 -10.75 12.74 -14.38
N LEU A 30 -10.21 12.24 -13.27
CA LEU A 30 -10.09 13.02 -12.03
C LEU A 30 -8.97 14.06 -12.13
N THR A 31 -7.89 13.76 -12.85
CA THR A 31 -6.81 14.70 -13.15
C THR A 31 -7.29 15.80 -14.09
N GLU A 32 -7.99 15.45 -15.17
CA GLU A 32 -8.53 16.42 -16.13
C GLU A 32 -9.51 17.40 -15.46
N LYS A 33 -10.32 16.91 -14.51
CA LYS A 33 -11.22 17.74 -13.71
C LYS A 33 -10.54 18.55 -12.60
N GLY A 34 -9.23 18.38 -12.39
CA GLY A 34 -8.47 19.05 -11.33
C GLY A 34 -8.78 18.58 -9.91
N TYR A 35 -9.37 17.40 -9.76
CA TYR A 35 -9.66 16.80 -8.45
C TYR A 35 -8.48 16.05 -7.85
N VAL A 36 -7.54 15.63 -8.70
CA VAL A 36 -6.31 14.94 -8.29
C VAL A 36 -5.13 15.66 -8.91
N ASP A 37 -4.11 15.93 -8.09
CA ASP A 37 -2.77 16.30 -8.54
C ASP A 37 -1.93 15.02 -8.67
N PRO A 38 -1.45 14.65 -9.87
CA PRO A 38 -0.61 13.48 -10.06
C PRO A 38 0.63 13.46 -9.18
N ALA A 39 1.26 14.62 -8.93
CA ALA A 39 2.44 14.70 -8.07
C ALA A 39 2.11 14.40 -6.60
N ALA A 40 0.92 14.80 -6.14
CA ALA A 40 0.45 14.45 -4.81
C ALA A 40 0.15 12.95 -4.70
N LEU A 41 -0.39 12.32 -5.75
CA LEU A 41 -0.62 10.88 -5.79
C LEU A 41 0.70 10.09 -5.72
N ASP A 42 1.70 10.48 -6.49
CA ASP A 42 3.05 9.89 -6.46
C ASP A 42 3.68 10.01 -5.06
N ALA A 43 3.50 11.15 -4.39
CA ALA A 43 4.00 11.34 -3.02
C ALA A 43 3.33 10.40 -2.00
N VAL A 44 2.04 10.10 -2.18
CA VAL A 44 1.33 9.11 -1.35
C VAL A 44 1.89 7.72 -1.59
N ILE A 45 2.09 7.33 -2.86
CA ILE A 45 2.68 6.04 -3.23
C ILE A 45 4.06 5.89 -2.60
N ASP A 46 4.97 6.85 -2.79
CA ASP A 46 6.31 6.83 -2.22
C ASP A 46 6.29 6.72 -0.68
N THR A 47 5.35 7.41 -0.04
CA THR A 47 5.19 7.35 1.41
C THR A 47 4.83 5.94 1.87
N MET A 48 3.91 5.27 1.17
CA MET A 48 3.46 3.93 1.54
C MET A 48 4.46 2.84 1.15
N GLU A 49 5.17 2.99 0.04
CA GLU A 49 6.13 1.99 -0.43
C GLU A 49 7.47 2.07 0.32
N HIS A 50 7.96 3.27 0.62
CA HIS A 50 9.33 3.45 1.09
C HIS A 50 9.45 3.99 2.52
N LYS A 51 8.49 4.80 2.99
CA LYS A 51 8.61 5.52 4.27
C LYS A 51 7.83 4.88 5.40
N VAL A 52 6.64 4.38 5.12
CA VAL A 52 5.76 3.74 6.09
C VAL A 52 5.92 2.22 5.98
N GLY A 53 6.39 1.60 7.05
CA GLY A 53 6.54 0.15 7.07
C GLY A 53 6.79 -0.44 8.46
N PRO A 54 6.97 -1.77 8.55
CA PRO A 54 7.09 -2.49 9.83
C PRO A 54 8.20 -1.98 10.76
N ARG A 55 9.22 -1.30 10.19
CA ARG A 55 10.32 -0.70 10.95
C ARG A 55 9.84 0.33 11.98
N ASN A 56 8.74 1.04 11.71
CA ASN A 56 8.15 1.98 12.67
C ASN A 56 7.66 1.24 13.93
N GLY A 57 6.92 0.15 13.75
CA GLY A 57 6.47 -0.71 14.86
C GLY A 57 7.63 -1.36 15.62
N ALA A 58 8.64 -1.84 14.90
CA ALA A 58 9.83 -2.42 15.53
C ALA A 58 10.54 -1.42 16.48
N ARG A 59 10.64 -0.15 16.08
CA ARG A 59 11.19 0.93 16.94
C ARG A 59 10.35 1.17 18.20
N VAL A 60 9.03 1.17 18.07
CA VAL A 60 8.10 1.31 19.21
C VAL A 60 8.28 0.14 20.19
N VAL A 61 8.33 -1.09 19.69
CA VAL A 61 8.52 -2.29 20.52
C VAL A 61 9.87 -2.26 21.24
N ALA A 62 10.96 -1.96 20.51
CA ALA A 62 12.29 -1.87 21.09
C ALA A 62 12.37 -0.82 22.22
N ARG A 63 11.74 0.35 22.03
CA ARG A 63 11.66 1.38 23.07
C ARG A 63 10.85 0.91 24.28
N ALA A 64 9.74 0.22 24.07
CA ALA A 64 8.93 -0.32 25.17
C ALA A 64 9.65 -1.42 25.98
N TRP A 65 10.65 -2.09 25.40
CA TRP A 65 11.48 -3.04 26.15
C TRP A 65 12.52 -2.36 27.04
N THR A 66 13.04 -1.20 26.65
CA THR A 66 14.10 -0.51 27.39
C THR A 66 13.61 0.64 28.28
N ASP A 67 12.39 1.15 28.03
CA ASP A 67 11.77 2.25 28.78
C ASP A 67 10.41 1.80 29.37
N PRO A 68 10.38 1.38 30.65
CA PRO A 68 9.15 0.95 31.32
C PRO A 68 8.07 2.03 31.42
N GLU A 69 8.46 3.31 31.55
CA GLU A 69 7.51 4.42 31.60
C GLU A 69 6.89 4.68 30.23
N TYR A 70 7.68 4.58 29.16
CA TYR A 70 7.16 4.57 27.80
C TYR A 70 6.20 3.40 27.56
N LYS A 71 6.55 2.20 28.01
CA LYS A 71 5.65 1.04 27.90
C LYS A 71 4.33 1.29 28.63
N LYS A 72 4.36 1.89 29.82
CA LYS A 72 3.14 2.25 30.56
C LYS A 72 2.29 3.23 29.77
N ARG A 73 2.89 4.30 29.23
CA ARG A 73 2.19 5.27 28.37
C ARG A 73 1.60 4.63 27.12
N LEU A 74 2.38 3.78 26.45
CA LEU A 74 1.97 3.07 25.24
C LEU A 74 0.75 2.17 25.49
N LEU A 75 0.72 1.48 26.63
CA LEU A 75 -0.40 0.61 27.00
C LEU A 75 -1.63 1.37 27.48
N SER A 76 -1.47 2.59 28.02
CA SER A 76 -2.59 3.43 28.44
C SER A 76 -3.21 4.23 27.28
N ASP A 77 -2.38 4.74 26.37
CA ASP A 77 -2.77 5.56 25.22
C ASP A 77 -1.71 5.43 24.12
N ALA A 78 -1.93 4.49 23.20
CA ALA A 78 -0.98 4.21 22.15
C ALA A 78 -0.82 5.37 21.15
N PRO A 79 -1.89 5.99 20.61
CA PRO A 79 -1.77 7.15 19.72
C PRO A 79 -0.92 8.28 20.32
N SER A 80 -1.17 8.68 21.56
CA SER A 80 -0.39 9.75 22.21
C SER A 80 1.06 9.34 22.49
N ALA A 81 1.34 8.05 22.70
CA ALA A 81 2.68 7.54 22.97
C ALA A 81 3.53 7.34 21.70
N ILE A 82 2.91 7.10 20.53
CA ILE A 82 3.63 6.95 19.25
C ILE A 82 3.75 8.26 18.47
N ALA A 83 2.94 9.27 18.80
CA ALA A 83 2.96 10.60 18.21
C ALA A 83 4.28 11.36 18.47
#